data_AF-A0A158FTY3-F1
#
_entry.id   AF-A0A158FTY3-F1
#
_cell.length_a   1.000
_cell.length_b   1.000
_cell.length_c   1.000
_cell.angle_alpha   90.00
_cell.angle_beta   90.00
_cell.angle_gamma   90.00
#
_symmetry.space_group_name_H-M   'P 1'
#
loop_
_entity.id
_entity.type
_entity.pdbx_description
1 polymer ?
#
loop_
_entity_poly.entity_id
_entity_poly.type
_entity_poly.pdbx_seq_one_letter_code
_entity_poly.pdbx_strand_id
1 'polypeptide(L)'
;MANVEARSSNQLAEERTDLATTRTLMAADRTLMAWTRTALSMISFGFTIYKVLEGFREAGVHLAHPHSPRTIGLFLTGLGTVSMVLGTIEYWRMIVSLRDYQPVSVWRPTFLVALIMAFSGSFLFLSIIIRLL
;
A
#
# COMPACT_ATOMS: atom_id res chain seq x y z
N MET A 1 -22.07 7.59 48.32
CA MET A 1 -22.15 8.44 47.12
C MET A 1 -20.71 8.75 46.74
N ALA A 2 -20.20 8.08 45.71
CA ALA A 2 -18.79 8.18 45.32
C ALA A 2 -18.50 9.63 44.89
N ASN A 3 -17.46 10.21 45.49
CA ASN A 3 -16.91 11.50 45.13
C ASN A 3 -16.49 11.45 43.66
N VAL A 4 -17.32 11.99 42.77
CA VAL A 4 -16.95 12.22 41.37
C VAL A 4 -15.95 13.37 41.41
N GLU A 5 -14.69 13.03 41.65
CA GLU A 5 -13.57 13.95 41.55
C GLU A 5 -13.60 14.50 40.11
N ALA A 6 -14.08 15.74 39.98
CA ALA A 6 -14.25 16.37 38.68
C ALA A 6 -12.88 16.40 37.99
N ARG A 7 -12.75 15.62 36.91
CA ARG A 7 -11.48 15.45 36.19
C ARG A 7 -10.92 16.82 35.84
N SER A 8 -9.65 17.04 36.16
CA SER A 8 -8.96 18.31 35.93
C SER A 8 -9.02 18.68 34.44
N SER A 9 -9.07 19.98 34.12
CA SER A 9 -9.05 20.47 32.73
C SER A 9 -7.91 19.89 31.90
N ASN A 10 -6.77 19.64 32.55
CA ASN A 10 -5.59 19.04 31.92
C ASN A 10 -5.82 17.56 31.56
N GLN A 11 -6.48 16.79 32.43
CA GLN A 11 -6.83 15.38 32.15
C GLN A 11 -7.81 15.26 30.99
N LEU A 12 -8.79 16.17 30.93
CA LEU A 12 -9.75 16.23 29.82
C LEU A 12 -9.08 16.67 28.51
N ALA A 13 -8.05 17.51 28.57
CA ALA A 13 -7.27 17.92 27.41
C ALA A 13 -6.37 16.78 26.87
N GLU A 14 -5.75 16.01 27.76
CA GLU A 14 -4.95 14.83 27.44
C GLU A 14 -5.81 13.76 26.75
N GLU A 15 -6.97 13.42 27.32
CA GLU A 15 -7.90 12.43 26.74
C GLU A 15 -8.40 12.85 25.34
N ARG A 16 -8.67 14.14 25.13
CA ARG A 16 -9.04 14.65 23.79
C ARG A 16 -7.91 14.49 22.78
N THR A 17 -6.67 14.68 23.21
CA THR A 17 -5.47 14.55 22.38
C THR A 17 -5.23 13.09 21.99
N ASP A 18 -5.39 12.16 22.93
CA ASP A 18 -5.29 10.72 22.67
C ASP A 18 -6.39 10.23 21.72
N LEU A 19 -7.63 10.68 21.93
CA LEU A 19 -8.75 10.36 21.04
C LEU A 19 -8.54 10.93 19.63
N ALA A 20 -8.01 12.15 19.52
CA ALA A 20 -7.67 12.75 18.24
C ALA A 20 -6.57 11.96 17.51
N THR A 21 -5.51 11.59 18.23
CA THR A 21 -4.40 10.77 17.70
C THR A 21 -4.91 9.42 17.19
N THR A 22 -5.75 8.75 17.97
CA THR A 22 -6.32 7.45 17.60
C THR A 22 -7.17 7.56 16.33
N ARG A 23 -7.98 8.62 16.17
CA ARG A 23 -8.77 8.84 14.94
C ARG A 23 -7.89 9.08 13.71
N THR A 24 -6.80 9.84 13.86
CA THR A 24 -5.83 10.08 12.78
C THR A 24 -5.17 8.77 12.35
N LEU A 25 -4.77 7.91 13.29
CA LEU A 25 -4.22 6.60 12.98
C LEU A 25 -5.24 5.70 12.25
N MET A 26 -6.51 5.68 12.68
CA MET A 26 -7.54 4.93 11.97
C MET A 26 -7.81 5.47 10.55
N ALA A 27 -7.64 6.77 10.33
CA ALA A 27 -7.71 7.35 8.98
C ALA A 27 -6.51 6.89 8.13
N ALA A 28 -5.30 6.90 8.69
CA ALA A 28 -4.09 6.40 8.05
C ALA A 28 -4.23 4.94 7.61
N ASP A 29 -4.75 4.08 8.51
CA ASP A 29 -4.98 2.66 8.22
C ASP A 29 -5.96 2.49 7.05
N ARG A 30 -7.04 3.27 7.00
CA ARG A 30 -8.01 3.22 5.88
C ARG A 30 -7.39 3.66 4.56
N THR A 31 -6.57 4.71 4.57
CA THR A 31 -5.85 5.18 3.39
C THR A 31 -4.88 4.12 2.89
N LEU A 32 -4.13 3.48 3.78
CA LEU A 32 -3.22 2.40 3.41
C LEU A 32 -3.96 1.20 2.82
N MET A 33 -5.11 0.82 3.37
CA MET A 33 -5.95 -0.24 2.77
C MET A 33 -6.47 0.12 1.37
N ALA A 34 -6.77 1.40 1.12
CA ALA A 34 -7.16 1.87 -0.21
C ALA A 34 -5.99 1.80 -1.21
N TRP A 35 -4.78 2.19 -0.78
CA TRP A 35 -3.55 2.01 -1.56
C TRP A 35 -3.28 0.54 -1.89
N THR A 36 -3.38 -0.35 -0.91
CA THR A 36 -3.19 -1.80 -1.13
C THR A 36 -4.15 -2.35 -2.18
N ARG A 37 -5.42 -1.92 -2.13
CA ARG A 37 -6.44 -2.39 -3.08
C ARG A 37 -6.18 -1.91 -4.50
N THR A 38 -5.88 -0.61 -4.65
CA THR A 38 -5.60 -0.02 -5.97
C THR A 38 -4.35 -0.63 -6.59
N ALA A 39 -3.27 -0.75 -5.81
CA ALA A 39 -2.04 -1.40 -6.24
C ALA A 39 -2.28 -2.87 -6.64
N LEU A 40 -2.99 -3.65 -5.82
CA LEU A 40 -3.26 -5.06 -6.08
C LEU A 40 -4.01 -5.26 -7.40
N SER A 41 -5.06 -4.47 -7.65
CA SER A 41 -5.83 -4.56 -8.89
C SER A 41 -4.94 -4.26 -10.11
N MET A 42 -4.11 -3.21 -10.04
CA MET A 42 -3.21 -2.84 -11.14
C MET A 42 -2.13 -3.89 -11.38
N ILE A 43 -1.51 -4.42 -10.32
CA ILE A 43 -0.49 -5.47 -10.39
C ILE A 43 -1.07 -6.74 -11.00
N SER A 44 -2.21 -7.21 -10.46
CA SER A 44 -2.85 -8.45 -10.91
C SER A 44 -3.28 -8.36 -12.37
N PHE A 45 -3.89 -7.23 -12.76
CA PHE A 45 -4.33 -7.00 -14.11
C PHE A 45 -3.15 -6.89 -15.10
N GLY A 46 -2.12 -6.10 -14.76
CA GLY A 46 -0.92 -5.96 -15.57
C GLY A 46 -0.18 -7.29 -15.77
N PHE A 47 -0.06 -8.10 -14.72
CA PHE A 47 0.57 -9.42 -14.78
C PHE A 47 -0.24 -10.39 -15.63
N THR A 48 -1.57 -10.40 -15.47
CA THR A 48 -2.46 -11.27 -16.25
C THR A 48 -2.38 -10.93 -17.74
N ILE A 49 -2.45 -9.65 -18.09
CA ILE A 49 -2.29 -9.19 -19.47
C ILE A 49 -0.94 -9.63 -20.03
N TYR A 50 0.14 -9.39 -19.30
CA TYR A 50 1.48 -9.79 -19.70
C TYR A 50 1.55 -11.29 -20.01
N LYS A 51 1.00 -12.13 -19.12
CA LYS A 51 1.03 -13.60 -19.26
C LYS A 51 0.14 -14.14 -20.37
N VAL A 52 -1.08 -13.63 -20.49
CA VAL A 52 -2.01 -14.03 -21.56
C VAL A 52 -1.42 -13.71 -22.93
N LEU A 53 -0.84 -12.52 -23.09
CA LEU A 53 -0.20 -12.11 -24.34
C LEU A 53 1.10 -12.89 -24.62
N GLU A 54 1.89 -13.20 -23.60
CA GLU A 54 3.05 -14.09 -23.73
C GLU A 54 2.61 -15.48 -24.24
N GLY A 55 1.54 -16.05 -23.68
CA GLY A 55 1.00 -17.35 -24.11
C GLY A 55 0.47 -17.36 -25.55
N PHE A 56 -0.21 -16.31 -25.99
CA PHE A 56 -0.63 -16.20 -27.40
C PHE A 56 0.57 -16.17 -28.37
N ARG A 57 1.67 -15.52 -27.96
CA ARG A 57 2.88 -15.46 -28.78
C ARG A 57 3.57 -16.83 -28.88
N GLU A 58 3.61 -17.58 -27.78
CA GLU A 58 4.11 -18.97 -27.76
C GLU A 58 3.22 -19.92 -28.58
N ALA A 59 1.90 -19.68 -28.62
CA ALA A 59 0.95 -20.44 -29.44
C ALA A 59 0.99 -20.11 -30.95
N GLY A 60 1.96 -19.31 -31.42
CA GLY A 60 2.14 -18.99 -32.84
C GLY A 60 1.20 -17.93 -33.39
N VAL A 61 0.39 -17.26 -32.54
CA VAL A 61 -0.46 -16.14 -32.96
C VAL A 61 0.42 -14.90 -33.11
N HIS A 62 0.78 -14.57 -34.35
CA HIS A 62 1.53 -13.35 -34.66
C HIS A 62 0.61 -12.13 -34.57
N LEU A 63 0.58 -11.51 -33.40
CA LEU A 63 0.02 -10.18 -33.21
C LEU A 63 0.80 -9.18 -34.09
N ALA A 64 0.09 -8.38 -34.88
CA ALA A 64 0.66 -7.43 -35.85
C ALA A 64 1.64 -6.40 -35.24
N HIS A 65 1.67 -6.24 -33.92
CA HIS A 65 2.64 -5.42 -33.18
C HIS A 65 3.19 -6.21 -31.96
N PRO A 66 4.34 -6.90 -32.09
CA PRO A 66 4.90 -7.77 -31.05
C PRO A 66 5.30 -7.06 -29.74
N HIS A 67 5.53 -5.75 -29.78
CA HIS A 67 6.05 -4.97 -28.65
C HIS A 67 5.00 -4.19 -27.84
N SER A 68 3.85 -3.85 -28.45
CA SER A 68 2.90 -2.90 -27.84
C SER A 68 2.11 -3.49 -26.65
N PRO A 69 1.52 -4.71 -26.75
CA PRO A 69 0.66 -5.22 -25.68
C PRO A 69 1.42 -5.62 -24.39
N ARG A 70 2.66 -6.13 -24.53
CA ARG A 70 3.51 -6.52 -23.39
C ARG A 70 3.92 -5.32 -22.54
N THR A 71 4.22 -4.21 -23.21
CA THR A 71 4.64 -2.96 -22.57
C THR A 71 3.54 -2.40 -21.68
N ILE A 72 2.27 -2.54 -22.09
CA ILE A 72 1.11 -2.11 -21.28
C ILE A 72 0.98 -2.92 -19.99
N GLY A 73 1.10 -4.25 -20.07
CA GLY A 73 1.05 -5.12 -18.88
C GLY A 73 2.20 -4.81 -17.89
N LEU A 74 3.42 -4.67 -18.42
CA LEU A 74 4.60 -4.25 -17.66
C LEU A 74 4.43 -2.87 -17.01
N PHE A 75 3.90 -1.90 -17.76
CA PHE A 75 3.65 -0.55 -17.26
C PHE A 75 2.62 -0.56 -16.13
N LEU A 76 1.52 -1.29 -16.27
CA LEU A 76 0.48 -1.42 -15.23
C LEU A 76 1.01 -2.08 -13.96
N THR A 77 1.76 -3.18 -14.10
CA THR A 77 2.39 -3.85 -12.94
C THR A 77 3.42 -2.96 -12.26
N GLY A 78 4.22 -2.22 -13.04
CA GLY A 78 5.17 -1.24 -12.53
C GLY A 78 4.46 -0.10 -11.79
N LEU A 79 3.42 0.49 -12.40
CA LEU A 79 2.65 1.58 -11.81
C LEU A 79 2.01 1.16 -10.48
N GLY A 80 1.44 -0.05 -10.41
CA GLY A 80 0.84 -0.59 -9.19
C GLY A 80 1.90 -0.89 -8.10
N THR A 81 3.08 -1.34 -8.48
CA THR A 81 4.19 -1.55 -7.54
C THR A 81 4.69 -0.22 -6.99
N VAL A 82 4.91 0.77 -7.85
CA VAL A 82 5.33 2.12 -7.45
C VAL A 82 4.26 2.78 -6.56
N SER A 83 2.98 2.67 -6.91
CA SER A 83 1.91 3.22 -6.08
C SER A 83 1.88 2.58 -4.69
N MET A 84 2.14 1.27 -4.59
CA MET A 84 2.23 0.57 -3.31
C MET A 84 3.40 1.08 -2.45
N VAL A 85 4.56 1.28 -3.06
CA VAL A 85 5.74 1.82 -2.39
C VAL A 85 5.45 3.24 -1.88
N LEU A 86 4.84 4.09 -2.72
CA LEU A 86 4.46 5.46 -2.32
C LEU A 86 3.46 5.45 -1.15
N GLY A 87 2.41 4.63 -1.20
CA GLY A 87 1.45 4.49 -0.10
C GLY A 87 2.09 4.01 1.21
N THR A 88 3.09 3.13 1.11
CA THR A 88 3.87 2.67 2.29
C THR A 88 4.74 3.79 2.86
N ILE A 89 5.38 4.60 2.00
CA ILE A 89 6.18 5.77 2.43
C ILE A 89 5.28 6.83 3.08
N GLU A 90 4.11 7.12 2.52
CA GLU A 90 3.16 8.06 3.12
C GLU A 90 2.71 7.61 4.50
N TYR A 91 2.36 6.33 4.67
CA TYR A 91 1.99 5.77 5.96
C TYR A 91 3.13 5.87 6.97
N TRP A 92 4.36 5.57 6.54
CA TRP A 92 5.55 5.70 7.40
C TRP A 92 5.80 7.15 7.82
N ARG A 93 5.73 8.11 6.89
CA ARG A 93 5.89 9.54 7.19
C ARG A 93 4.82 10.04 8.16
N MET A 94 3.57 9.58 7.99
CA MET A 94 2.47 9.94 8.88
C MET A 94 2.70 9.43 10.31
N ILE A 95 3.16 8.18 10.46
CA ILE A 95 3.46 7.60 11.77
C ILE A 95 4.64 8.32 12.44
N VAL A 96 5.72 8.58 11.70
CA VAL A 96 6.89 9.29 12.22
C VAL A 96 6.50 10.69 12.70
N SER A 97 5.71 11.42 11.91
CA SER A 97 5.20 12.75 12.29
C SER A 97 4.33 12.72 13.55
N LEU A 98 3.52 11.66 13.75
CA LEU A 98 2.70 11.51 14.95
C LEU A 98 3.50 11.08 16.19
N ARG A 99 4.63 10.39 16.01
CA ARG A 99 5.45 9.88 17.11
C ARG A 99 6.10 11.00 17.94
N ASP A 100 6.29 12.18 17.34
CA ASP A 100 6.81 13.36 18.04
C ASP A 100 5.79 13.95 19.03
N TYR A 101 4.50 13.63 18.89
CA TYR A 101 3.43 14.16 19.74
C TYR A 101 2.90 13.15 20.76
N GLN A 102 2.86 11.86 20.42
CA GLN A 102 2.38 10.78 21.30
C GLN A 102 3.10 9.45 20.99
N PRO A 103 3.45 8.61 22.00
CA PRO A 103 4.06 7.31 21.78
C PRO A 103 3.05 6.31 21.19
N VAL A 104 2.88 6.35 19.87
CA VAL A 104 1.98 5.46 19.12
C VAL A 104 2.67 4.14 18.76
N SER A 105 1.97 3.01 18.95
CA SER A 105 2.48 1.67 18.61
C SER A 105 2.38 1.40 17.10
N VAL A 106 3.53 1.12 16.48
CA VAL A 106 3.68 0.91 15.02
C VAL A 106 3.29 -0.50 14.54
N TRP A 107 3.03 -1.43 15.46
CA TRP A 107 2.73 -2.84 15.15
C TRP A 107 1.25 -3.08 14.79
N ARG A 108 0.76 -2.38 13.77
CA ARG A 108 -0.61 -2.59 13.27
C ARG A 108 -0.65 -3.59 12.10
N PRO A 109 -1.71 -4.43 12.00
CA PRO A 109 -1.85 -5.40 10.90
C PRO A 109 -1.78 -4.78 9.51
N THR A 110 -2.26 -3.53 9.36
CA THR A 110 -2.23 -2.79 8.09
C THR A 110 -0.81 -2.62 7.56
N PHE A 111 0.16 -2.36 8.45
CA PHE A 111 1.56 -2.20 8.08
C PHE A 111 2.18 -3.51 7.60
N LEU A 112 1.88 -4.62 8.28
CA LEU A 112 2.32 -5.96 7.87
C LEU A 112 1.81 -6.32 6.47
N VAL A 113 0.53 -6.08 6.20
CA VAL A 113 -0.06 -6.33 4.88
C VAL A 113 0.62 -5.46 3.82
N ALA A 114 0.83 -4.18 4.10
CA ALA A 114 1.49 -3.28 3.16
C ALA A 114 2.94 -3.69 2.86
N LEU A 115 3.67 -4.13 3.88
CA LEU A 115 5.04 -4.64 3.73
C LEU A 115 5.07 -5.88 2.84
N ILE A 116 4.20 -6.86 3.11
CA ILE A 116 4.08 -8.08 2.29
C ILE A 116 3.70 -7.72 0.83
N MET A 117 2.79 -6.76 0.65
CA MET A 117 2.41 -6.29 -0.69
C MET A 117 3.57 -5.62 -1.43
N ALA A 118 4.32 -4.75 -0.74
CA ALA A 118 5.46 -4.06 -1.32
C ALA A 118 6.56 -5.04 -1.75
N PHE A 119 6.84 -6.06 -0.90
CA PHE A 119 7.79 -7.12 -1.24
C PHE A 119 7.30 -7.98 -2.41
N SER A 120 6.04 -8.45 -2.39
CA SER A 120 5.50 -9.29 -3.47
C SER A 120 5.40 -8.55 -4.81
N GLY A 121 4.96 -7.30 -4.81
CA GLY A 121 4.90 -6.45 -6.01
C GLY A 121 6.29 -6.17 -6.59
N SER A 122 7.25 -5.81 -5.72
CA SER A 122 8.65 -5.58 -6.15
C SER A 122 9.27 -6.87 -6.70
N PHE A 123 9.05 -8.01 -6.04
CA PHE A 123 9.54 -9.30 -6.52
C PHE A 123 8.97 -9.68 -7.90
N LEU A 124 7.66 -9.52 -8.10
CA LEU A 124 7.03 -9.76 -9.40
C LEU A 124 7.59 -8.84 -10.48
N PHE A 125 7.73 -7.54 -10.18
CA PHE A 125 8.26 -6.56 -11.13
C PHE A 125 9.70 -6.87 -11.52
N LEU A 126 10.58 -7.16 -10.54
CA LEU A 126 11.96 -7.59 -10.78
C LEU A 126 12.03 -8.90 -11.59
N SER A 127 11.20 -9.90 -11.25
CA SER A 127 11.15 -11.18 -11.96
C SER A 127 10.82 -11.00 -13.44
N ILE A 128 9.86 -10.13 -13.76
CA ILE A 128 9.49 -9.84 -15.15
C ILE A 128 10.62 -9.09 -15.88
N ILE A 129 11.24 -8.10 -15.23
CA ILE A 129 12.38 -7.37 -15.82
C ILE A 129 13.55 -8.30 -16.12
N ILE A 130 13.96 -9.13 -15.17
CA ILE A 130 15.10 -10.05 -15.33
C ILE A 130 14.83 -11.08 -16.43
N ARG A 131 13.58 -11.52 -16.61
CA ARG A 131 13.21 -12.44 -17.69
C ARG A 131 13.12 -11.75 -19.06
N LEU A 132 12.98 -10.43 -19.09
CA LEU A 132 12.91 -9.64 -20.32
C LEU A 132 14.29 -9.23 -20.84
N LEU A 133 15.27 -9.07 -19.93
CA LEU A 133 16.68 -8.75 -20.21
C LEU A 133 17.44 -9.99 -20.69
#